data_AF-A0A371QKZ4-F1
#
_entry.id   AF-A0A371QKZ4-F1
#
_cell.length_a   1.000
_cell.length_b   1.000
_cell.length_c   1.000
_cell.angle_alpha   90.00
_cell.angle_beta   90.00
_cell.angle_gamma   90.00
#
_symmetry.space_group_name_H-M   'P 1'
#
loop_
_entity.id
_entity.type
_entity.pdbx_description
1 polymer ?
#
loop_
_entity_poly.entity_id
_entity_poly.type
_entity_poly.pdbx_seq_one_letter_code
_entity_poly.pdbx_strand_id
1 'polypeptide(L)'
;MQNGETSAIQSDRDSEIASGEMVEEVRVYRVENAERFREFNRTTSDIDQQIRNESDGEVRDRLQTKLDEHEETQRELNRELDNYRASDRDNWEDFKDSFSDRMDDLGDSLDDFFSSDGVTTTTRE
;
A
#
# COMPACT_ATOMS: atom_id res chain seq x y z
N MET A 1 15.89 -19.06 -49.57
CA MET A 1 15.76 -19.14 -48.10
C MET A 1 16.69 -18.08 -47.55
N GLN A 2 16.16 -16.95 -47.06
CA GLN A 2 16.97 -15.89 -46.45
C GLN A 2 16.42 -15.64 -45.05
N ASN A 3 17.18 -16.19 -44.11
CA ASN A 3 17.30 -15.97 -42.67
C ASN A 3 16.81 -14.56 -42.24
N GLY A 4 15.97 -14.38 -41.22
CA GLY A 4 15.93 -15.06 -39.93
C GLY A 4 16.56 -14.23 -38.79
N GLU A 5 17.04 -13.01 -39.06
CA GLU A 5 17.94 -12.28 -38.14
C GLU A 5 17.42 -10.91 -37.66
N THR A 6 16.21 -10.49 -38.04
CA THR A 6 15.64 -9.20 -37.59
C THR A 6 14.87 -9.26 -36.28
N SER A 7 14.53 -10.44 -35.75
CA SER A 7 13.72 -10.55 -34.52
C SER A 7 14.52 -10.41 -33.22
N ALA A 8 15.79 -10.77 -33.18
CA ALA A 8 16.56 -10.73 -31.93
C ALA A 8 16.86 -9.29 -31.47
N ILE A 9 17.21 -8.40 -32.41
CA ILE A 9 17.63 -7.02 -32.10
C ILE A 9 16.45 -6.14 -31.63
N GLN A 10 15.21 -6.45 -32.05
CA GLN A 10 14.03 -5.79 -31.49
C GLN A 10 13.73 -6.27 -30.08
N SER A 11 13.93 -7.57 -29.80
CA SER A 11 13.65 -8.16 -28.48
C SER A 11 14.50 -7.53 -27.37
N ASP A 12 15.79 -7.28 -27.60
CA ASP A 12 16.66 -6.63 -26.61
C ASP A 12 16.31 -5.15 -26.37
N ARG A 13 15.93 -4.43 -27.44
CA ARG A 13 15.60 -3.00 -27.34
C ARG A 13 14.22 -2.77 -26.68
N ASP A 14 13.25 -3.65 -26.94
CA ASP A 14 11.98 -3.68 -26.21
C ASP A 14 12.21 -4.05 -24.73
N SER A 15 13.15 -4.95 -24.44
CA SER A 15 13.48 -5.32 -23.05
C SER A 15 14.09 -4.15 -22.26
N GLU A 16 14.94 -3.31 -22.88
CA GLU A 16 15.49 -2.10 -22.26
C GLU A 16 14.46 -0.96 -22.13
N ILE A 17 13.58 -0.78 -23.11
CA ILE A 17 12.52 0.26 -23.04
C ILE A 17 11.42 -0.15 -22.07
N ALA A 18 10.97 -1.40 -22.09
CA ALA A 18 9.98 -1.94 -21.15
C ALA A 18 10.48 -1.89 -19.70
N SER A 19 11.79 -2.08 -19.47
CA SER A 19 12.37 -1.87 -18.14
C SER A 19 12.48 -0.39 -17.78
N GLY A 20 12.64 0.52 -18.74
CA GLY A 20 12.56 1.97 -18.52
C GLY A 20 11.17 2.47 -18.13
N GLU A 21 10.14 2.15 -18.93
CA GLU A 21 8.75 2.54 -18.66
C GLU A 21 8.23 1.94 -17.37
N MET A 22 8.47 0.64 -17.13
CA MET A 22 8.01 -0.01 -15.91
C MET A 22 8.73 0.50 -14.66
N VAL A 23 10.02 0.81 -14.74
CA VAL A 23 10.74 1.46 -13.62
C VAL A 23 10.14 2.83 -13.32
N GLU A 24 9.72 3.57 -14.35
CA GLU A 24 9.04 4.86 -14.17
C GLU A 24 7.64 4.67 -13.57
N GLU A 25 6.84 3.71 -14.04
CA GLU A 25 5.54 3.39 -13.46
C GLU A 25 5.63 2.98 -11.99
N VAL A 26 6.56 2.09 -11.63
CA VAL A 26 6.78 1.70 -10.22
C VAL A 26 7.20 2.90 -9.38
N ARG A 27 8.03 3.80 -9.93
CA ARG A 27 8.43 5.03 -9.23
C ARG A 27 7.27 5.99 -9.02
N VAL A 28 6.43 6.21 -10.04
CA VAL A 28 5.24 7.04 -9.94
C VAL A 28 4.30 6.46 -8.90
N TYR A 29 4.02 5.15 -8.99
CA TYR A 29 3.17 4.44 -8.04
C TYR A 29 3.71 4.51 -6.60
N ARG A 30 5.03 4.47 -6.41
CA ARG A 30 5.67 4.73 -5.11
C ARG A 30 5.41 6.13 -4.58
N VAL A 31 5.48 7.14 -5.43
CA VAL A 31 5.24 8.53 -5.05
C VAL A 31 3.77 8.75 -4.72
N GLU A 32 2.85 8.20 -5.51
CA GLU A 32 1.41 8.29 -5.26
C GLU A 32 1.04 7.64 -3.91
N ASN A 33 1.57 6.46 -3.63
CA ASN A 33 1.33 5.76 -2.37
C ASN A 33 2.09 6.36 -1.18
N ALA A 34 3.14 7.16 -1.41
CA ALA A 34 3.85 7.85 -0.33
C ALA A 34 2.97 8.85 0.43
N GLU A 35 1.94 9.41 -0.21
CA GLU A 35 0.96 10.24 0.49
C GLU A 35 0.07 9.40 1.40
N ARG A 36 -0.48 8.29 0.91
CA ARG A 36 -1.26 7.34 1.71
C ARG A 36 -0.46 6.80 2.89
N PHE A 37 0.81 6.42 2.69
CA PHE A 37 1.68 5.98 3.78
C PHE A 37 1.95 7.07 4.83
N ARG A 38 2.01 8.35 4.43
CA ARG A 38 2.13 9.47 5.38
C ARG A 38 0.85 9.67 6.17
N GLU A 39 -0.30 9.51 5.54
CA GLU A 39 -1.60 9.56 6.21
C GLU A 39 -1.74 8.41 7.22
N PHE A 40 -1.43 7.18 6.81
CA PHE A 40 -1.41 6.03 7.71
C PHE A 40 -0.50 6.27 8.90
N ASN A 41 0.75 6.68 8.68
CA ASN A 41 1.67 6.97 9.78
C ASN A 41 1.14 8.04 10.75
N ARG A 42 0.45 9.05 10.23
CA ARG A 42 -0.20 10.08 11.06
C ARG A 42 -1.32 9.47 11.89
N THR A 43 -2.17 8.64 11.28
CA THR A 43 -3.29 7.98 11.95
C THR A 43 -2.80 6.97 12.99
N THR A 44 -1.80 6.14 12.67
CA THR A 44 -1.08 5.24 13.57
C THR A 44 -0.55 6.00 14.80
N SER A 45 0.00 7.20 14.60
CA SER A 45 0.47 8.04 15.72
C SER A 45 -0.66 8.60 16.58
N ASP A 46 -1.84 8.87 16.01
CA ASP A 46 -3.02 9.33 16.75
C ASP A 46 -3.60 8.19 17.59
N ILE A 47 -3.68 6.99 17.00
CA ILE A 47 -4.05 5.74 17.67
C ILE A 47 -3.15 5.46 18.88
N ASP A 48 -1.82 5.55 18.74
CA ASP A 48 -0.88 5.40 19.86
C ASP A 48 -1.16 6.42 20.99
N GLN A 49 -1.51 7.67 20.65
CA GLN A 49 -1.90 8.66 21.65
C GLN A 49 -3.20 8.30 22.36
N GLN A 50 -4.20 7.81 21.62
CA GLN A 50 -5.46 7.34 22.21
C GLN A 50 -5.23 6.14 23.13
N ILE A 51 -4.44 5.15 22.72
CA ILE A 51 -4.04 3.99 23.55
C ILE A 51 -3.42 4.43 24.87
N ARG A 52 -2.58 5.48 24.85
CA ARG A 52 -1.95 6.02 26.08
C ARG A 52 -2.93 6.78 26.97
N ASN A 53 -3.94 7.40 26.38
CA ASN A 53 -4.98 8.13 27.10
C ASN A 53 -6.14 7.21 27.53
N GLU A 54 -6.22 6.01 26.96
CA GLU A 54 -7.24 5.01 27.26
C GLU A 54 -7.04 4.40 28.65
N SER A 55 -8.08 4.48 29.46
CA SER A 55 -8.09 3.97 30.83
C SER A 55 -8.58 2.52 30.89
N ASP A 56 -9.36 2.08 29.91
CA ASP A 56 -9.86 0.72 29.82
C ASP A 56 -8.78 -0.23 29.27
N GLY A 57 -8.32 -1.16 30.12
CA GLY A 57 -7.24 -2.08 29.78
C GLY A 57 -7.55 -3.02 28.61
N GLU A 58 -8.80 -3.47 28.49
CA GLU A 58 -9.26 -4.34 27.39
C GLU A 58 -9.33 -3.57 26.06
N VAL A 59 -9.83 -2.34 26.10
CA VAL A 59 -9.85 -1.45 24.93
C VAL A 59 -8.40 -1.16 24.52
N ARG A 60 -7.54 -0.76 25.45
CA ARG A 60 -6.12 -0.51 25.16
C ARG A 60 -5.42 -1.69 24.50
N ASP A 61 -5.64 -2.91 24.99
CA ASP A 61 -5.04 -4.13 24.42
C ASP A 61 -5.53 -4.37 22.99
N ARG A 62 -6.85 -4.27 22.76
CA ARG A 62 -7.44 -4.37 21.41
C ARG A 62 -6.89 -3.32 20.45
N LEU A 63 -6.79 -2.07 20.91
CA LEU A 63 -6.28 -0.97 20.11
C LEU A 63 -4.78 -1.16 19.81
N GLN A 64 -4.01 -1.68 20.77
CA GLN A 64 -2.59 -1.97 20.59
C GLN A 64 -2.35 -3.12 19.60
N THR A 65 -3.16 -4.18 19.64
CA THR A 65 -3.11 -5.25 18.64
C THR A 65 -3.38 -4.71 17.25
N LYS A 66 -4.46 -3.93 17.09
CA LYS A 66 -4.78 -3.29 15.80
C LYS A 66 -3.63 -2.41 15.33
N LEU A 67 -3.06 -1.58 16.21
CA LEU A 67 -1.93 -0.71 15.87
C LEU A 67 -0.73 -1.51 15.34
N ASP A 68 -0.39 -2.64 15.96
CA ASP A 68 0.72 -3.49 15.56
C ASP A 68 0.47 -4.14 14.19
N GLU A 69 -0.75 -4.65 13.96
CA GLU A 69 -1.19 -5.18 12.65
C GLU A 69 -1.12 -4.12 11.55
N HIS A 70 -1.51 -2.88 11.87
CA HIS A 70 -1.43 -1.74 10.97
C HIS A 70 0.03 -1.40 10.60
N GLU A 71 0.91 -1.31 11.58
CA GLU A 71 2.33 -1.03 11.35
C GLU A 71 3.05 -2.16 10.62
N GLU A 72 2.66 -3.41 10.84
CA GLU A 72 3.18 -4.56 10.11
C GLU A 72 2.75 -4.51 8.64
N THR A 73 1.45 -4.36 8.38
CA THR A 73 0.90 -4.30 7.02
C THR A 73 1.49 -3.12 6.24
N GLN A 74 1.60 -1.95 6.86
CA GLN A 74 2.23 -0.77 6.24
C GLN A 74 3.69 -1.05 5.85
N ARG A 75 4.46 -1.70 6.72
CA ARG A 75 5.86 -2.06 6.46
C ARG A 75 5.98 -3.11 5.37
N GLU A 76 5.08 -4.09 5.35
CA GLU A 76 5.05 -5.14 4.34
C GLU A 76 4.75 -4.55 2.97
N LEU A 77 3.70 -3.74 2.83
CA LEU A 77 3.36 -3.05 1.59
C LEU A 77 4.52 -2.17 1.08
N ASN A 78 5.16 -1.41 1.97
CA ASN A 78 6.30 -0.58 1.59
C ASN A 78 7.47 -1.43 1.07
N ARG A 79 7.76 -2.55 1.74
CA ARG A 79 8.82 -3.48 1.31
C ARG A 79 8.47 -4.19 0.01
N GLU A 80 7.25 -4.63 -0.18
CA GLU A 80 6.81 -5.27 -1.41
C GLU A 80 6.98 -4.32 -2.59
N LEU A 81 6.54 -3.06 -2.42
CA LEU A 81 6.67 -2.05 -3.45
C LEU A 81 8.14 -1.64 -3.72
N ASP A 82 9.00 -1.67 -2.69
CA ASP A 82 10.45 -1.42 -2.87
C ASP A 82 11.17 -2.60 -3.54
N ASN A 83 10.78 -3.83 -3.22
CA ASN A 83 11.37 -5.05 -3.78
C ASN A 83 10.77 -5.42 -5.15
N TYR A 84 9.69 -4.78 -5.57
CA TYR A 84 9.04 -5.07 -6.84
C TYR A 84 9.99 -4.78 -8.02
N ARG A 85 10.30 -5.81 -8.80
CA ARG A 85 11.25 -5.71 -9.92
C ARG A 85 10.52 -5.48 -11.22
N ALA A 86 11.11 -4.65 -12.08
CA ALA A 86 10.64 -4.44 -13.44
C ALA A 86 10.62 -5.72 -14.33
N SER A 87 11.18 -6.82 -13.83
CA SER A 87 11.16 -8.12 -14.49
C SER A 87 9.81 -8.84 -14.33
N ASP A 88 9.00 -8.44 -13.35
CA ASP A 88 7.70 -9.03 -13.03
C ASP A 88 6.54 -8.26 -13.71
N ARG A 89 6.76 -7.66 -14.88
CA ARG A 89 5.77 -6.81 -15.58
C ARG A 89 4.41 -7.47 -15.75
N ASP A 90 4.41 -8.76 -16.05
CA ASP A 90 3.20 -9.56 -16.26
C ASP A 90 2.29 -9.56 -15.01
N ASN A 91 2.89 -9.45 -13.82
CA ASN A 91 2.18 -9.43 -12.54
C ASN A 91 1.93 -8.01 -12.00
N TRP A 92 2.25 -6.95 -12.76
CA TRP A 92 2.16 -5.57 -12.25
C TRP A 92 0.73 -5.14 -11.97
N GLU A 93 -0.19 -5.50 -12.86
CA GLU A 93 -1.62 -5.21 -12.67
C GLU A 93 -2.18 -5.95 -11.45
N ASP A 94 -1.84 -7.24 -11.30
CA ASP A 94 -2.27 -8.09 -10.19
C ASP A 94 -1.69 -7.60 -8.85
N PHE A 95 -0.41 -7.19 -8.87
CA PHE A 95 0.25 -6.56 -7.75
C PHE A 95 -0.45 -5.26 -7.35
N LYS A 96 -0.75 -4.36 -8.29
CA LYS A 96 -1.45 -3.11 -7.99
C LYS A 96 -2.85 -3.34 -7.43
N ASP A 97 -3.56 -4.35 -7.93
CA ASP A 97 -4.90 -4.71 -7.45
C ASP A 97 -4.83 -5.19 -5.99
N SER A 98 -3.99 -6.18 -5.70
CA SER A 98 -3.79 -6.68 -4.33
C SER A 98 -3.22 -5.62 -3.39
N PHE A 99 -2.27 -4.81 -3.86
CA PHE A 99 -1.72 -3.70 -3.08
C PHE A 99 -2.80 -2.66 -2.77
N SER A 100 -3.63 -2.29 -3.74
CA SER A 100 -4.72 -1.34 -3.55
C SER A 100 -5.75 -1.87 -2.58
N ASP A 101 -6.14 -3.14 -2.70
CA ASP A 101 -7.09 -3.81 -1.80
C ASP A 101 -6.58 -3.77 -0.35
N ARG A 102 -5.31 -4.12 -0.13
CA ARG A 102 -4.68 -4.05 1.19
C ARG A 102 -4.53 -2.63 1.72
N MET A 103 -4.29 -1.64 0.86
CA MET A 103 -4.26 -0.23 1.27
C MET A 103 -5.66 0.31 1.59
N ASP A 104 -6.70 -0.22 0.97
CA ASP A 104 -8.09 0.12 1.26
C ASP A 104 -8.54 -0.52 2.58
N ASP A 105 -8.25 -1.81 2.77
CA ASP A 105 -8.47 -2.54 4.03
C ASP A 105 -7.74 -1.87 5.21
N LEU A 106 -6.50 -1.44 4.99
CA LEU A 106 -5.75 -0.65 5.98
C LEU A 106 -6.46 0.69 6.26
N GLY A 107 -6.97 1.38 5.24
CA GLY A 107 -7.72 2.62 5.42
C GLY A 107 -9.02 2.41 6.20
N ASP A 108 -9.78 1.38 5.87
CA ASP A 108 -11.06 1.03 6.51
C ASP A 108 -10.86 0.58 7.95
N SER A 109 -9.86 -0.26 8.21
CA SER A 109 -9.51 -0.72 9.56
C SER A 109 -9.01 0.44 10.44
N LEU A 110 -8.38 1.46 9.84
CA LEU A 110 -8.07 2.72 10.53
C LEU A 110 -9.34 3.55 10.76
N ASP A 111 -10.25 3.68 9.80
CA ASP A 111 -11.51 4.43 10.02
C ASP A 111 -12.38 3.78 11.10
N ASP A 112 -12.55 2.46 11.05
CA ASP A 112 -13.25 1.66 12.08
C ASP A 112 -12.68 1.92 13.48
N PHE A 113 -11.39 2.20 13.59
CA PHE A 113 -10.77 2.56 14.86
C PHE A 113 -11.40 3.82 15.48
N PHE A 114 -11.68 4.85 14.67
CA PHE A 114 -12.31 6.09 15.13
C PHE A 114 -13.84 6.04 15.09
N SER A 115 -14.40 5.22 14.19
CA SER A 115 -15.84 5.02 14.03
C SER A 115 -16.45 4.11 15.09
N SER A 116 -15.65 3.21 15.70
CA SER A 116 -16.12 2.32 16.77
C SER A 116 -16.40 3.05 18.10
N ASP A 117 -16.12 4.35 18.23
CA ASP A 117 -16.62 5.20 19.32
C ASP A 117 -17.80 6.07 18.85
N GLY A 118 -18.94 5.42 18.60
CA GLY A 118 -20.26 5.96 18.96
C GLY A 118 -20.69 7.38 18.57
N VAL A 119 -20.14 8.04 17.54
CA VAL A 119 -20.75 9.24 16.95
C VAL A 119 -21.34 8.90 15.60
N THR A 120 -22.56 8.39 15.66
CA THR A 120 -23.55 8.59 14.61
C THR A 120 -23.76 10.11 14.44
N THR A 121 -23.06 10.75 13.50
CA THR A 121 -23.58 11.99 12.91
C THR A 121 -24.77 11.62 12.02
N THR A 122 -25.90 11.40 12.69
CA THR A 122 -27.21 11.64 12.11
C THR A 122 -27.26 13.12 11.76
N THR A 123 -26.78 13.49 10.57
CA THR A 123 -27.16 14.75 9.93
C THR A 123 -28.51 14.48 9.27
N ARG A 124 -29.55 14.65 10.08
CA ARG A 124 -30.92 14.87 9.61
C ARG A 124 -31.00 16.33 9.19
N GLU A 125 -31.07 16.59 7.89
CA GLU A 125 -31.71 17.79 7.31
C GLU A 125 -32.56 17.38 6.11
#